data_AF-K1SF01-F1
#
_entry.id   AF-K1SF01-F1
#
_cell.length_a   1.000
_cell.length_b   1.000
_cell.length_c   1.000
_cell.angle_alpha   90.00
_cell.angle_beta   90.00
_cell.angle_gamma   90.00
#
_symmetry.space_group_name_H-M   'P 1'
#
loop_
_entity.id
_entity.type
_entity.pdbx_description
1 polymer ?
#
loop_
_entity_poly.entity_id
_entity_poly.type
_entity_poly.pdbx_seq_one_letter_code
_entity_poly.pdbx_strand_id
1 'polypeptide(L)'
;MTGIPLARMSQGEQQRLKDLYGYFSSVVVGQDEAVRKVTRAIQRSRVGLKDPNRPIGVFMFVGPTGVGKTHMAKELAMHLFDSEEALVRVDMSEYSEKHNVSRLIGSPPGYVGYGEGGQLTE
;
A
#
# COMPACT_ATOMS: atom_id res chain seq x y z
N MET A 1 -19.13 1.43 -6.71
CA MET A 1 -18.38 2.67 -6.36
C MET A 1 -17.03 2.24 -5.82
N THR A 2 -15.91 2.74 -6.33
CA THR A 2 -14.56 2.19 -6.09
C THR A 2 -13.98 2.48 -4.69
N GLY A 3 -14.70 3.18 -3.80
CA GLY A 3 -14.19 3.59 -2.49
C GLY A 3 -13.08 4.65 -2.54
N ILE A 4 -12.57 5.00 -3.72
CA ILE A 4 -11.53 6.01 -3.93
C ILE A 4 -12.19 7.39 -4.00
N PRO A 5 -11.88 8.34 -3.09
CA PRO A 5 -12.46 9.68 -3.12
C PRO A 5 -12.07 10.41 -4.41
N LEU A 6 -13.07 10.83 -5.19
CA LEU A 6 -12.91 11.62 -6.42
C LEU A 6 -13.04 13.14 -6.19
N ALA A 7 -13.22 13.57 -4.93
CA ALA A 7 -13.48 14.97 -4.60
C ALA A 7 -12.23 15.85 -4.63
N ARG A 8 -12.41 17.15 -4.93
CA ARG A 8 -11.40 18.18 -4.66
C ARG A 8 -11.01 18.09 -3.19
N MET A 9 -9.71 18.05 -2.92
CA MET A 9 -9.18 17.97 -1.56
C MET A 9 -9.81 19.01 -0.64
N SER A 10 -10.43 18.56 0.44
CA SER A 10 -10.91 19.41 1.52
C SER A 10 -9.74 20.13 2.21
N GLN A 11 -10.02 21.24 2.90
CA GLN A 11 -8.98 21.93 3.70
C GLN A 11 -8.36 21.01 4.76
N GLY A 12 -9.15 20.11 5.35
CA GLY A 12 -8.67 19.11 6.30
C GLY A 12 -7.67 18.13 5.68
N GLU A 13 -7.96 17.62 4.48
CA GLU A 13 -7.02 16.74 3.75
C GLU A 13 -5.74 17.45 3.33
N GLN A 14 -5.83 18.74 2.96
CA GLN A 14 -4.64 19.54 2.66
C GLN A 14 -3.74 19.69 3.88
N GLN A 15 -4.31 19.92 5.07
CA GLN A 15 -3.54 20.01 6.29
C GLN A 15 -2.90 18.66 6.65
N ARG A 16 -3.66 17.55 6.59
CA ARG A 16 -3.12 16.20 6.80
C ARG A 16 -1.95 15.89 5.86
N LEU A 17 -2.00 16.33 4.60
CA LEU A 17 -0.88 16.13 3.66
C LEU A 17 0.35 16.98 3.95
N LYS A 18 0.18 18.20 4.49
CA LYS A 18 1.30 19.04 4.91
C LYS A 18 2.03 18.40 6.09
N ASP A 19 1.27 17.85 7.02
CA ASP A 19 1.79 17.27 8.26
C ASP A 19 2.24 15.80 8.11
N LEU A 20 2.02 15.22 6.93
CA LEU A 20 2.27 13.81 6.62
C LEU A 20 3.68 13.34 7.00
N TYR A 21 4.71 14.12 6.65
CA TYR A 21 6.09 13.79 7.01
C TYR A 21 6.29 13.78 8.52
N GLY A 22 5.78 14.80 9.24
CA GLY A 22 5.89 14.89 10.69
C GLY A 22 5.20 13.72 11.40
N TYR A 23 4.03 13.30 10.92
CA TYR A 23 3.35 12.11 11.40
C TYR A 23 4.21 10.86 11.22
N PHE A 24 4.67 10.56 10.00
CA PHE A 24 5.44 9.33 9.75
C PHE A 24 6.80 9.33 10.44
N SER A 25 7.43 10.49 10.62
CA SER A 25 8.68 10.63 11.37
C SER A 25 8.50 10.39 12.87
N SER A 26 7.31 10.61 13.45
CA SER A 26 7.05 10.35 14.86
C SER A 26 6.79 8.87 15.16
N VAL A 27 6.22 8.13 14.22
CA VAL A 27 5.88 6.70 14.39
C VAL A 27 6.94 5.75 13.80
N VAL A 28 7.66 6.15 12.74
CA VAL A 28 8.76 5.37 12.15
C VAL A 28 10.12 6.04 12.44
N VAL A 29 10.66 5.77 13.62
CA VAL A 29 11.87 6.41 14.13
C VAL A 29 13.14 5.84 13.46
N GLY A 30 14.07 6.72 13.09
CA GLY A 30 15.38 6.33 12.54
C GLY A 30 15.38 5.92 11.07
N GLN A 31 14.26 6.08 10.35
CA GLN A 31 14.12 5.71 8.92
C GLN A 31 13.80 6.93 8.03
N ASP A 32 14.49 8.06 8.25
CA ASP A 32 14.19 9.35 7.60
C ASP A 32 14.10 9.27 6.07
N GLU A 33 15.04 8.57 5.43
CA GLU A 33 15.06 8.45 3.97
C GLU A 33 13.81 7.74 3.43
N ALA A 34 13.42 6.63 4.09
CA ALA A 34 12.23 5.86 3.72
C ALA A 34 10.96 6.70 3.91
N VAL A 35 10.84 7.37 5.07
CA VAL A 35 9.73 8.28 5.38
C VAL A 35 9.63 9.39 4.32
N ARG A 36 10.74 10.05 3.97
CA ARG A 36 10.75 11.12 2.96
C ARG A 36 10.33 10.61 1.58
N LYS A 37 10.79 9.44 1.16
CA LYS A 37 10.44 8.84 -0.15
C LYS A 37 8.95 8.49 -0.24
N VAL A 38 8.40 7.87 0.81
CA VAL A 38 7.00 7.46 0.87
C VAL A 38 6.07 8.67 0.88
N THR A 39 6.29 9.60 1.81
CA THR A 39 5.43 10.79 1.97
C THR A 39 5.41 11.67 0.73
N ARG A 40 6.56 11.85 0.06
CA ARG A 40 6.65 12.58 -1.21
C ARG A 40 5.85 11.92 -2.34
N ALA A 41 5.80 10.58 -2.41
CA ALA A 41 5.01 9.90 -3.43
C ALA A 41 3.50 10.12 -3.22
N ILE A 42 3.04 10.03 -1.97
CA ILE A 42 1.64 10.25 -1.60
C ILE A 42 1.23 11.69 -1.91
N GLN A 43 2.04 12.67 -1.49
CA GLN A 43 1.80 14.09 -1.76
C GLN A 43 1.66 14.35 -3.26
N ARG A 44 2.60 13.87 -4.09
CA ARG A 44 2.54 14.01 -5.56
C ARG A 44 1.25 13.43 -6.15
N SER A 45 0.82 12.27 -5.69
CA SER A 45 -0.42 11.67 -6.16
C SER A 45 -1.64 12.51 -5.81
N ARG A 46 -1.69 13.08 -4.62
CA ARG A 46 -2.86 13.83 -4.14
C ARG A 46 -2.99 15.21 -4.78
N VAL A 47 -1.87 15.83 -5.15
CA VAL A 47 -1.88 17.09 -5.93
C VAL A 47 -2.04 16.89 -7.44
N GLY A 48 -2.33 15.66 -7.89
CA GLY A 48 -2.58 15.35 -9.30
C GLY A 48 -1.32 15.31 -10.18
N LEU A 49 -0.13 15.25 -9.59
CA LEU A 49 1.15 15.18 -10.32
C LEU A 49 1.60 13.73 -10.60
N LYS A 50 0.72 12.74 -10.42
CA LYS A 50 1.03 11.34 -10.78
C LYS A 50 0.57 11.02 -12.20
N ASP A 51 1.27 10.09 -12.84
CA ASP A 51 0.80 9.42 -14.04
C ASP A 51 -0.45 8.58 -13.68
N PRO A 52 -1.60 8.77 -14.35
CA PRO A 52 -2.83 8.01 -14.07
C PRO A 52 -2.68 6.51 -14.36
N ASN A 53 -1.73 6.11 -15.21
CA ASN A 53 -1.50 4.71 -15.58
C ASN A 53 -0.50 3.99 -14.66
N ARG A 54 -0.02 4.65 -13.60
CA ARG A 54 0.96 4.09 -12.67
C ARG A 54 0.45 4.04 -11.23
N PRO A 55 0.90 3.07 -10.42
CA PRO A 55 0.66 3.09 -8.98
C PRO A 55 1.18 4.38 -8.33
N ILE A 56 0.57 4.79 -7.22
CA ILE A 56 0.96 5.98 -6.44
C ILE A 56 2.44 5.91 -6.02
N GLY A 57 2.87 4.72 -5.61
CA GLY A 57 4.24 4.41 -5.27
C GLY A 57 4.46 2.90 -5.28
N VAL A 58 5.64 2.50 -5.71
CA VAL A 58 6.13 1.13 -5.63
C VAL A 58 7.41 1.18 -4.81
N PHE A 59 7.41 0.51 -3.66
CA PHE A 59 8.50 0.56 -2.71
C PHE A 59 9.01 -0.84 -2.41
N MET A 60 10.32 -0.95 -2.26
CA MET A 60 10.98 -2.16 -1.75
C MET A 60 11.75 -1.78 -0.49
N PHE A 61 11.28 -2.25 0.67
CA PHE A 61 11.95 -2.03 1.93
C PHE A 61 12.86 -3.21 2.25
N VAL A 62 14.16 -2.95 2.41
CA VAL A 62 15.18 -3.98 2.69
C VAL A 62 15.94 -3.61 3.95
N GLY A 63 16.21 -4.60 4.81
CA GLY A 63 16.97 -4.40 6.05
C GLY A 63 16.74 -5.53 7.06
N PRO A 64 17.41 -5.51 8.23
CA PRO A 64 17.27 -6.51 9.28
C PRO A 64 15.84 -6.65 9.81
N THR A 65 15.52 -7.77 10.47
CA THR A 65 14.23 -7.94 11.15
C THR A 65 14.04 -6.89 12.25
N GLY A 66 12.78 -6.52 12.53
CA GLY A 66 12.45 -5.56 13.60
C GLY A 66 12.60 -4.07 13.27
N VAL A 67 13.22 -3.68 12.15
CA VAL A 67 13.47 -2.25 11.82
C VAL A 67 12.25 -1.44 11.34
N GLY A 68 11.04 -2.00 11.39
CA GLY A 68 9.81 -1.27 11.07
C GLY A 68 9.30 -1.36 9.62
N LYS A 69 9.83 -2.26 8.78
CA LYS A 69 9.37 -2.43 7.38
C LYS A 69 7.86 -2.67 7.27
N THR A 70 7.34 -3.66 8.00
CA THR A 70 5.91 -3.99 8.03
C THR A 70 5.10 -2.92 8.76
N HIS A 71 5.69 -2.30 9.79
CA HIS A 71 5.03 -1.24 10.54
C HIS A 71 4.73 -0.03 9.66
N MET A 72 5.67 0.39 8.79
CA MET A 72 5.42 1.47 7.82
C MET A 72 4.22 1.18 6.90
N ALA A 73 4.02 -0.07 6.47
CA ALA A 73 2.85 -0.44 5.66
C ALA A 73 1.52 -0.33 6.45
N LYS A 74 1.52 -0.72 7.72
CA LYS A 74 0.36 -0.61 8.61
C LYS A 74 0.01 0.85 8.90
N GLU A 75 1.02 1.67 9.20
CA GLU A 75 0.85 3.11 9.42
C GLU A 75 0.33 3.82 8.17
N LEU A 76 0.69 3.36 6.98
CA LEU A 76 0.11 3.85 5.73
C LEU A 76 -1.38 3.55 5.61
N ALA A 77 -1.80 2.33 5.95
CA ALA A 77 -3.21 1.96 5.92
C ALA A 77 -4.02 2.77 6.96
N MET A 78 -3.52 2.83 8.20
CA MET A 78 -4.11 3.65 9.26
C MET A 78 -4.23 5.12 8.86
N HIS A 79 -3.17 5.74 8.32
CA HIS A 79 -3.22 7.16 7.98
C HIS A 79 -4.12 7.48 6.78
N LEU A 80 -4.18 6.60 5.78
CA LEU A 80 -4.91 6.86 4.53
C LEU A 80 -6.38 6.45 4.59
N PHE A 81 -6.72 5.44 5.39
CA PHE A 81 -8.04 4.81 5.43
C PHE A 81 -8.63 4.71 6.83
N ASP A 82 -7.97 5.26 7.85
CA ASP A 82 -8.37 5.21 9.25
C ASP A 82 -8.60 3.75 9.75
N SER A 83 -7.96 2.77 9.10
CA SER A 83 -8.08 1.34 9.42
C SER A 83 -6.87 0.53 8.95
N GLU A 84 -6.35 -0.34 9.81
CA GLU A 84 -5.31 -1.31 9.46
C GLU A 84 -5.88 -2.41 8.58
N GLU A 85 -7.18 -2.72 8.70
CA GLU A 85 -7.87 -3.75 7.91
C GLU A 85 -7.97 -3.36 6.44
N ALA A 86 -7.81 -2.09 6.10
CA ALA A 86 -7.69 -1.64 4.72
C ALA A 86 -6.37 -2.10 4.05
N LEU A 87 -5.40 -2.61 4.82
CA LEU A 87 -4.18 -3.18 4.28
C LEU A 87 -4.45 -4.58 3.72
N VAL A 88 -4.48 -4.70 2.39
CA VAL A 88 -4.40 -6.00 1.72
C VAL A 88 -3.00 -6.57 1.92
N ARG A 89 -2.88 -7.59 2.78
CA ARG A 89 -1.62 -8.25 3.11
C ARG A 89 -1.53 -9.61 2.44
N VAL A 90 -0.47 -9.81 1.66
CA VAL A 90 -0.13 -11.12 1.07
C VAL A 90 1.10 -11.67 1.78
N ASP A 91 0.99 -12.87 2.36
CA ASP A 91 2.14 -13.56 2.95
C ASP A 91 2.93 -14.29 1.87
N MET A 92 4.01 -13.66 1.40
CA MET A 92 4.85 -14.20 0.32
C MET A 92 5.57 -15.50 0.71
N SER A 93 5.62 -15.88 1.99
CA SER A 93 6.22 -17.16 2.40
C SER A 93 5.40 -18.38 1.94
N GLU A 94 4.10 -18.19 1.71
CA GLU A 94 3.20 -19.24 1.19
C GLU A 94 3.40 -19.52 -0.32
N TYR A 95 4.14 -18.66 -1.02
CA TYR A 95 4.29 -18.68 -2.47
C TYR A 95 5.66 -19.18 -2.94
N SER A 96 6.34 -19.97 -2.11
CA SER A 96 7.65 -20.58 -2.43
C SER A 96 7.56 -21.62 -3.55
N GLU A 97 6.43 -22.32 -3.66
CA GLU A 97 6.19 -23.34 -4.68
C GLU A 97 5.49 -22.77 -5.90
N LYS A 98 5.95 -23.18 -7.10
CA LYS A 98 5.46 -22.63 -8.39
C LYS A 98 3.94 -22.70 -8.56
N HIS A 99 3.29 -23.74 -8.03
CA HIS A 99 1.86 -23.94 -8.21
C HIS A 99 1.00 -23.06 -7.27
N ASN A 100 1.57 -22.56 -6.16
CA ASN A 100 0.83 -21.69 -5.23
C ASN A 100 0.52 -20.31 -5.83
N VAL A 101 1.21 -19.90 -6.91
CA VAL A 101 0.89 -18.66 -7.66
C VAL A 101 -0.56 -18.63 -8.13
N SER A 102 -1.14 -19.78 -8.47
CA SER A 102 -2.55 -19.88 -8.88
C SER A 102 -3.53 -19.39 -7.79
N ARG A 103 -3.18 -19.48 -6.51
CA ARG A 103 -4.01 -18.95 -5.42
C ARG A 103 -4.08 -17.41 -5.42
N LEU A 104 -3.03 -16.75 -5.89
CA LEU A 104 -2.96 -15.29 -5.91
C LEU A 104 -3.76 -14.69 -7.07
N ILE A 105 -3.70 -15.32 -8.25
CA ILE A 105 -4.25 -14.78 -9.50
C ILE A 105 -5.47 -15.54 -10.04
N GLY A 106 -5.77 -16.72 -9.50
CA GLY A 106 -6.82 -17.63 -9.97
C GLY A 106 -6.29 -18.84 -10.74
N SER A 107 -7.09 -19.89 -10.78
CA SER A 107 -6.80 -21.12 -11.54
C SER A 107 -7.06 -20.94 -13.04
N PRO A 108 -6.25 -21.53 -13.93
CA PRO A 108 -6.51 -21.50 -15.37
C PRO A 108 -7.72 -22.37 -15.78
N PRO A 109 -8.30 -22.15 -16.98
CA PRO A 109 -9.38 -22.98 -17.52
C PRO A 109 -9.08 -24.48 -17.44
N GLY A 110 -10.04 -25.26 -16.92
CA GLY A 110 -9.93 -26.72 -16.82
C GLY A 110 -9.30 -27.25 -15.53
N TYR A 111 -8.95 -26.37 -14.58
CA TYR A 111 -8.47 -26.75 -13.23
C TYR A 111 -9.53 -26.44 -12.16
N VAL A 112 -9.43 -27.11 -11.01
CA VAL A 112 -10.30 -26.83 -9.84
C VAL A 112 -10.08 -25.37 -9.39
N GLY A 113 -11.18 -24.64 -9.14
CA GLY A 113 -11.15 -23.20 -8.84
C GLY A 113 -11.16 -22.30 -10.08
N TYR A 114 -11.31 -22.85 -11.30
CA TYR A 114 -11.51 -22.04 -12.49
C TYR A 114 -12.85 -21.28 -12.42
N GLY A 115 -12.79 -19.96 -12.51
CA GLY A 115 -13.96 -19.07 -12.41
C GLY A 115 -14.10 -18.38 -11.05
N GLU A 116 -13.40 -18.86 -10.02
CA GLU A 116 -13.16 -18.13 -8.77
C GLU A 116 -11.89 -17.28 -8.99
N GLY A 117 -11.95 -15.97 -8.69
CA GLY A 117 -10.76 -15.14 -8.77
C GLY A 117 -9.73 -15.49 -7.69
N GLY A 118 -8.48 -15.10 -7.89
CA GLY A 118 -7.44 -15.27 -6.89
C GLY A 118 -7.56 -14.27 -5.74
N GLN A 119 -6.85 -14.55 -4.64
CA GLN A 119 -6.84 -13.73 -3.42
C GLN A 119 -6.51 -12.24 -3.63
N LEU A 120 -5.80 -11.88 -4.71
CA LEU A 120 -5.46 -10.49 -5.02
C LEU A 120 -6.45 -9.84 -6.00
N THR A 121 -7.18 -10.65 -6.76
CA THR A 121 -8.06 -10.19 -7.83
C THR A 121 -9.52 -10.07 -7.42
N GLU A 122 -9.92 -10.71 -6.31
CA GLU A 122 -11.21 -10.51 -5.63
C GLU A 122 -11.04 -9.69 -4.35
#